data_AF-W5K1W4-F1
#
_entry.id   AF-W5K1W4-F1
#
_cell.length_a   1.000
_cell.length_b   1.000
_cell.length_c   1.000
_cell.angle_alpha   90.00
_cell.angle_beta   90.00
_cell.angle_gamma   90.00
#
_symmetry.space_group_name_H-M   'P 1'
#
loop_
_entity.id
_entity.type
_entity.pdbx_description
1 polymer ?
#
loop_
_entity_poly.entity_id
_entity_poly.type
_entity_poly.pdbx_seq_one_letter_code
_entity_poly.pdbx_strand_id
1 'polypeptide(L)'
;MAHTMLLFPLYTATFVKLEPRWCPAGRDSRDKQSRDLESKIRETRQRFKEEYIQDSSDKYDSRDVDRLQQDDALVDGYLTWRQFVVDDALKMIDESFQWRKEFNLNDLTESSIPRWMFETGAVYLHGYDKEGNKLFWFKVKLHVKDAKTIHDKKRYVAFWLERYAKREPGMPLTVVFDMSESGIGNIDMEFVKYIISCFKVFYPKFLSKMIMYEMPWIMNAAWKIVKTWLGPEAISKLKFVSKSDVQTFIDAEHLPPHMGGTDQFQYSYPPLPDDEFKSPINENGPIVSEDESEVKDTESECKESLESSFNAEQALRPKKVNFVEDGGRVDDVDRSDGSSRLRGVRKPQTTFKGTLLHVSPAEELSFGSKDSEKKCLIVLNNVAKNQVAFKVRTTAPEKYRVKPSSSSCEAGASVDIVVSLHGGFQASPQDRFLVMAAEMEPGAGAGTPELTQFWKDVPKPKIMEHRLRCHVLESPKSILSNASDSPLNTPTGDTQDLQTALMRLVVSNSRLEQKLDSCMWLQKVLLVLVSVLMAFSFSTFYWLWTS
;
A
#
# COMPACT_ATOMS: atom_id res chain seq x y z
N MET A 1 4.56 -51.50 -38.51
CA MET A 1 4.35 -50.71 -39.75
C MET A 1 3.19 -49.75 -39.52
N ALA A 2 3.07 -48.74 -40.38
CA ALA A 2 2.08 -47.65 -40.37
C ALA A 2 2.26 -46.58 -39.28
N HIS A 3 2.43 -45.33 -39.74
CA HIS A 3 2.44 -44.10 -38.94
C HIS A 3 1.03 -43.72 -38.48
N THR A 4 0.94 -43.02 -37.34
CA THR A 4 -0.19 -42.15 -37.04
C THR A 4 0.32 -40.73 -36.79
N MET A 5 0.14 -39.85 -37.78
CA MET A 5 0.15 -38.41 -37.54
C MET A 5 -1.16 -38.03 -36.85
N LEU A 6 -1.11 -37.22 -35.80
CA LEU A 6 -2.27 -36.50 -35.28
C LEU A 6 -2.03 -35.00 -35.39
N LEU A 7 -2.58 -34.42 -36.45
CA LEU A 7 -2.87 -33.00 -36.55
C LEU A 7 -4.08 -32.70 -35.65
N PHE A 8 -3.94 -31.74 -34.74
CA PHE A 8 -5.08 -31.13 -34.05
C PHE A 8 -5.36 -29.75 -34.66
N PRO A 9 -6.57 -29.47 -35.16
CA PRO A 9 -6.90 -28.18 -35.75
C PRO A 9 -7.22 -27.14 -34.66
N LEU A 10 -6.75 -25.91 -34.90
CA LEU A 10 -7.24 -24.72 -34.23
C LEU A 10 -8.74 -24.56 -34.52
N TYR A 11 -9.58 -24.57 -33.48
CA TYR A 11 -10.97 -24.13 -33.58
C TYR A 11 -11.14 -22.78 -32.90
N THR A 12 -11.46 -21.79 -33.72
CA THR A 12 -11.91 -20.46 -33.31
C THR A 12 -13.20 -20.56 -32.49
N ALA A 13 -13.16 -20.16 -31.23
CA ALA A 13 -14.37 -19.96 -30.43
C ALA A 13 -15.00 -18.61 -30.78
N THR A 14 -15.96 -18.62 -31.71
CA THR A 14 -16.85 -17.47 -31.95
C THR A 14 -17.61 -17.12 -30.67
N PHE A 15 -17.47 -15.88 -30.21
CA PHE A 15 -18.29 -15.33 -29.13
C PHE A 15 -19.74 -15.21 -29.60
N VAL A 16 -20.54 -16.26 -29.38
CA VAL A 16 -22.00 -16.15 -29.45
C VAL A 16 -22.43 -15.23 -28.33
N LYS A 17 -23.00 -14.08 -28.69
CA LYS A 17 -23.58 -13.09 -27.78
C LYS A 17 -24.82 -13.70 -27.10
N LEU A 18 -24.60 -14.45 -26.03
CA LEU A 18 -25.66 -14.93 -25.15
C LEU A 18 -26.30 -13.74 -24.45
N GLU A 19 -27.40 -13.24 -24.99
CA GLU A 19 -28.24 -12.28 -24.28
C GLU A 19 -28.69 -12.90 -22.94
N PRO A 20 -28.53 -12.20 -21.80
CA PRO A 20 -29.01 -12.70 -20.53
C PRO A 20 -30.53 -12.85 -20.57
N ARG A 21 -31.03 -14.08 -20.39
CA ARG A 21 -32.48 -14.31 -20.18
C ARG A 21 -32.93 -13.47 -18.99
N TRP A 22 -33.86 -12.55 -19.25
CA TRP A 22 -34.31 -11.52 -18.32
C TRP A 22 -34.94 -12.12 -17.04
N CYS A 23 -34.24 -12.01 -15.91
CA CYS A 23 -34.85 -12.16 -14.59
C CYS A 23 -35.53 -10.83 -14.16
N PRO A 24 -36.86 -10.79 -13.96
CA PRO A 24 -37.57 -9.54 -13.63
C PRO A 24 -37.05 -8.84 -12.36
N ALA A 25 -36.68 -9.61 -11.33
CA ALA A 25 -36.18 -9.08 -10.06
C ALA A 25 -34.91 -8.23 -10.20
N GLY A 26 -34.08 -8.50 -11.21
CA GLY A 26 -32.87 -7.72 -11.50
C GLY A 26 -33.14 -6.42 -12.26
N ARG A 27 -34.36 -6.16 -12.74
CA ARG A 27 -34.73 -4.89 -13.37
C ARG A 27 -35.17 -3.89 -12.29
N ASP A 28 -36.18 -4.24 -11.49
CA ASP A 28 -36.74 -3.35 -10.46
C ASP A 28 -35.71 -2.89 -9.41
N SER A 29 -34.75 -3.76 -9.03
CA SER A 29 -33.64 -3.37 -8.15
C SER A 29 -32.73 -2.28 -8.76
N ARG A 30 -32.41 -2.38 -10.06
CA ARG A 30 -31.62 -1.36 -10.78
C ARG A 30 -32.42 -0.08 -10.99
N ASP A 31 -33.69 -0.20 -11.35
CA ASP A 31 -34.59 0.95 -11.52
C ASP A 31 -34.78 1.70 -10.18
N LYS A 32 -34.85 0.97 -9.06
CA LYS A 32 -34.88 1.57 -7.71
C LYS A 32 -33.57 2.28 -7.36
N GLN A 33 -32.42 1.69 -7.67
CA GLN A 33 -31.11 2.31 -7.42
C GLN A 33 -30.88 3.57 -8.28
N SER A 34 -31.31 3.56 -9.55
CA SER A 34 -31.28 4.74 -10.42
C SER A 34 -32.12 5.89 -9.86
N ARG A 35 -33.37 5.59 -9.46
CA ARG A 35 -34.29 6.59 -8.88
C ARG A 35 -33.77 7.19 -7.56
N ASP A 36 -33.09 6.41 -6.72
CA ASP A 36 -32.45 6.92 -5.49
C ASP A 36 -31.28 7.86 -5.81
N LEU A 37 -30.41 7.47 -6.75
CA LEU A 37 -29.29 8.30 -7.20
C LEU A 37 -29.76 9.63 -7.79
N GLU A 38 -30.71 9.60 -8.73
CA GLU A 38 -31.33 10.80 -9.31
C GLU A 38 -31.95 11.71 -8.23
N SER A 39 -32.58 11.12 -7.21
CA SER A 39 -33.15 11.88 -6.10
C SER A 39 -32.06 12.60 -5.30
N LYS A 40 -30.95 11.91 -4.99
CA LYS A 40 -29.80 12.49 -4.28
C LYS A 40 -29.06 13.53 -5.09
N ILE A 41 -28.95 13.38 -6.41
CA ILE A 41 -28.39 14.39 -7.31
C ILE A 41 -29.24 15.67 -7.26
N ARG A 42 -30.57 15.54 -7.38
CA ARG A 42 -31.50 16.68 -7.26
C ARG A 42 -31.44 17.34 -5.88
N GLU A 43 -31.45 16.55 -4.80
CA GLU A 43 -31.31 17.04 -3.43
C GLU A 43 -30.00 17.84 -3.25
N THR A 44 -28.87 17.28 -3.69
CA THR A 44 -27.55 17.93 -3.59
C THR A 44 -27.52 19.26 -4.34
N ARG A 45 -28.06 19.31 -5.57
CA ARG A 45 -28.13 20.56 -6.37
C ARG A 45 -28.99 21.63 -5.71
N GLN A 46 -30.15 21.25 -5.19
CA GLN A 46 -31.08 22.18 -4.53
C GLN A 46 -30.47 22.72 -3.24
N ARG A 47 -29.98 21.83 -2.37
CA ARG A 47 -29.38 22.21 -1.09
C ARG A 47 -28.09 23.01 -1.26
N PHE A 48 -27.26 22.71 -2.27
CA PHE A 48 -26.09 23.56 -2.57
C PHE A 48 -26.52 25.00 -2.94
N LYS A 49 -27.59 25.14 -3.72
CA LYS A 49 -28.11 26.45 -4.12
C LYS A 49 -28.69 27.24 -2.93
N GLU A 50 -29.45 26.58 -2.06
CA GLU A 50 -30.09 27.19 -0.89
C GLU A 50 -29.07 27.48 0.23
N GLU A 51 -28.21 26.53 0.59
CA GLU A 51 -27.32 26.63 1.76
C GLU A 51 -25.98 27.32 1.48
N TYR A 52 -25.48 27.31 0.22
CA TYR A 52 -24.11 27.76 -0.10
C TYR A 52 -24.04 28.94 -1.09
N ILE A 53 -25.02 29.10 -1.99
CA ILE A 53 -25.01 30.19 -3.00
C ILE A 53 -25.79 31.42 -2.53
N GLN A 54 -26.90 31.23 -1.81
CA GLN A 54 -27.90 32.26 -1.53
C GLN A 54 -27.32 33.55 -0.92
N ASP A 55 -26.32 33.44 -0.03
CA ASP A 55 -25.71 34.57 0.68
C ASP A 55 -24.32 34.99 0.14
N SER A 56 -23.78 34.32 -0.89
CA SER A 56 -22.40 34.59 -1.35
C SER A 56 -22.12 34.20 -2.81
N SER A 57 -22.62 35.02 -3.76
CA SER A 57 -22.39 34.81 -5.20
C SER A 57 -20.91 34.87 -5.61
N ASP A 58 -20.05 35.57 -4.86
CA ASP A 58 -18.61 35.65 -5.12
C ASP A 58 -17.78 34.57 -4.38
N LYS A 59 -18.40 33.57 -3.74
CA LYS A 59 -17.64 32.47 -3.10
C LYS A 59 -17.02 31.49 -4.10
N TYR A 60 -17.60 31.37 -5.29
CA TYR A 60 -17.24 30.37 -6.31
C TYR A 60 -16.98 31.01 -7.68
N ASP A 61 -16.42 30.23 -8.62
CA ASP A 61 -16.46 30.53 -10.05
C ASP A 61 -17.82 30.08 -10.60
N SER A 62 -18.50 30.93 -11.37
CA SER A 62 -19.83 30.60 -11.90
C SER A 62 -19.79 29.38 -12.81
N ARG A 63 -18.68 29.14 -13.53
CA ARG A 63 -18.52 27.98 -14.41
C ARG A 63 -18.57 26.65 -13.66
N ASP A 64 -18.05 26.62 -12.42
CA ASP A 64 -18.11 25.44 -11.57
C ASP A 64 -19.51 25.22 -10.99
N VAL A 65 -20.20 26.31 -10.62
CA VAL A 65 -21.60 26.29 -10.17
C VAL A 65 -22.52 25.79 -11.29
N ASP A 66 -22.38 26.34 -12.50
CA ASP A 66 -23.17 25.96 -13.68
C ASP A 66 -22.93 24.49 -14.04
N ARG A 67 -21.66 24.04 -14.01
CA ARG A 67 -21.32 22.62 -14.22
C ARG A 67 -21.97 21.72 -13.16
N LEU A 68 -22.00 22.11 -11.88
CA LEU A 68 -22.68 21.33 -10.84
C LEU A 68 -24.18 21.13 -11.14
N GLN A 69 -24.84 22.13 -11.74
CA GLN A 69 -26.26 22.06 -12.08
C GLN A 69 -26.55 21.26 -13.36
N GLN A 70 -25.56 21.09 -14.25
CA GLN A 70 -25.72 20.46 -15.57
C GLN A 70 -25.11 19.06 -15.68
N ASP A 71 -24.06 18.75 -14.90
CA ASP A 71 -23.30 17.50 -14.97
C ASP A 71 -23.71 16.54 -13.84
N ASP A 72 -24.45 15.48 -14.18
CA ASP A 72 -24.87 14.43 -13.24
C ASP A 72 -23.68 13.58 -12.76
N ALA A 73 -22.68 13.36 -13.61
CA ALA A 73 -21.51 12.53 -13.30
C ALA A 73 -20.58 13.23 -12.29
N LEU A 74 -20.50 14.57 -12.34
CA LEU A 74 -19.82 15.36 -11.31
C LEU A 74 -20.48 15.17 -9.93
N VAL A 75 -21.82 15.27 -9.86
CA VAL A 75 -22.56 15.14 -8.60
C VAL A 75 -22.50 13.71 -8.06
N ASP A 76 -22.66 12.68 -8.91
CA ASP A 76 -22.42 11.28 -8.52
C ASP A 76 -20.96 11.05 -8.08
N GLY A 77 -19.99 11.70 -8.71
CA GLY A 77 -18.59 11.68 -8.30
C GLY A 77 -18.40 12.01 -6.81
N TYR A 78 -18.97 13.13 -6.37
CA TYR A 78 -18.97 13.56 -4.96
C TYR A 78 -19.83 12.65 -4.07
N LEU A 79 -21.06 12.32 -4.49
CA LEU A 79 -21.98 11.47 -3.72
C LEU A 79 -21.39 10.08 -3.48
N THR A 80 -20.94 9.38 -4.52
CA THR A 80 -20.30 8.07 -4.38
C THR A 80 -19.08 8.13 -3.43
N TRP A 81 -18.23 9.17 -3.54
CA TRP A 81 -17.06 9.30 -2.65
C TRP A 81 -17.45 9.52 -1.18
N ARG A 82 -18.58 10.18 -0.95
CA ARG A 82 -19.18 10.40 0.37
C ARG A 82 -20.27 9.37 0.72
N GLN A 83 -20.24 8.21 0.07
CA GLN A 83 -21.12 7.06 0.36
C GLN A 83 -22.61 7.44 0.34
N PHE A 84 -22.99 8.33 -0.58
CA PHE A 84 -24.34 8.86 -0.80
C PHE A 84 -24.93 9.66 0.37
N VAL A 85 -24.06 10.17 1.26
CA VAL A 85 -24.39 11.14 2.33
C VAL A 85 -24.29 12.56 1.76
N VAL A 86 -25.44 13.23 1.61
CA VAL A 86 -25.55 14.54 0.96
C VAL A 86 -24.80 15.63 1.72
N ASP A 87 -24.91 15.69 3.06
CA ASP A 87 -24.23 16.71 3.87
C ASP A 87 -22.69 16.68 3.73
N ASP A 88 -22.12 15.47 3.71
CA ASP A 88 -20.67 15.28 3.57
C ASP A 88 -20.20 15.52 2.12
N ALA A 89 -21.10 15.38 1.13
CA ALA A 89 -20.87 15.76 -0.27
C ALA A 89 -20.94 17.28 -0.47
N LEU A 90 -21.94 17.97 0.09
CA LEU A 90 -22.07 19.43 0.03
C LEU A 90 -20.82 20.15 0.58
N LYS A 91 -20.35 19.75 1.77
CA LYS A 91 -19.11 20.28 2.37
C LYS A 91 -17.87 20.07 1.48
N MET A 92 -17.85 18.95 0.74
CA MET A 92 -16.74 18.63 -0.16
C MET A 92 -16.79 19.43 -1.47
N ILE A 93 -17.99 19.64 -2.02
CA ILE A 93 -18.21 20.52 -3.17
C ILE A 93 -17.81 21.96 -2.79
N ASP A 94 -18.18 22.42 -1.59
CA ASP A 94 -17.81 23.74 -1.08
C ASP A 94 -16.28 23.93 -0.97
N GLU A 95 -15.59 23.01 -0.29
CA GLU A 95 -14.12 23.04 -0.16
C GLU A 95 -13.43 22.97 -1.53
N SER A 96 -13.94 22.12 -2.44
CA SER A 96 -13.44 22.02 -3.81
C SER A 96 -13.65 23.31 -4.60
N PHE A 97 -14.84 23.92 -4.60
CA PHE A 97 -15.13 25.07 -5.46
C PHE A 97 -14.44 26.35 -4.98
N GLN A 98 -14.28 26.53 -3.67
CA GLN A 98 -13.40 27.57 -3.12
C GLN A 98 -11.95 27.39 -3.62
N TRP A 99 -11.42 26.16 -3.56
CA TRP A 99 -10.09 25.84 -4.07
C TRP A 99 -9.97 26.07 -5.59
N ARG A 100 -10.98 25.66 -6.39
CA ARG A 100 -10.97 25.88 -7.85
C ARG A 100 -10.89 27.37 -8.19
N LYS A 101 -11.60 28.23 -7.44
CA LYS A 101 -11.53 29.69 -7.58
C LYS A 101 -10.19 30.26 -7.11
N GLU A 102 -9.73 29.91 -5.90
CA GLU A 102 -8.46 30.40 -5.32
C GLU A 102 -7.26 30.13 -6.24
N PHE A 103 -7.23 28.97 -6.90
CA PHE A 103 -6.16 28.57 -7.82
C PHE A 103 -6.42 28.93 -9.29
N ASN A 104 -7.54 29.60 -9.58
CA ASN A 104 -7.99 30.01 -10.91
C ASN A 104 -7.97 28.88 -11.96
N LEU A 105 -8.48 27.70 -11.60
CA LEU A 105 -8.26 26.47 -12.37
C LEU A 105 -8.95 26.45 -13.74
N ASN A 106 -10.07 27.14 -13.88
CA ASN A 106 -10.82 27.14 -15.14
C ASN A 106 -10.09 27.92 -16.25
N ASP A 107 -9.17 28.83 -15.89
CA ASP A 107 -8.28 29.54 -16.81
C ASP A 107 -6.81 29.07 -16.69
N LEU A 108 -6.58 27.90 -16.09
CA LEU A 108 -5.24 27.34 -15.91
C LEU A 108 -4.72 26.74 -17.22
N THR A 109 -3.79 27.45 -17.85
CA THR A 109 -3.09 27.05 -19.07
C THR A 109 -1.61 26.82 -18.82
N GLU A 110 -0.91 26.21 -19.78
CA GLU A 110 0.55 26.07 -19.75
C GLU A 110 1.25 27.43 -19.59
N SER A 111 0.80 28.44 -20.34
CA SER A 111 1.29 29.82 -20.25
C SER A 111 1.02 30.53 -18.92
N SER A 112 0.10 30.01 -18.08
CA SER A 112 -0.20 30.55 -16.75
C SER A 112 0.67 29.98 -15.62
N ILE A 113 1.56 29.05 -15.95
CA ILE A 113 2.57 28.49 -15.05
C ILE A 113 3.95 29.05 -15.46
N PRO A 114 4.82 29.43 -14.51
CA PRO A 114 6.17 29.88 -14.84
C PRO A 114 6.95 28.81 -15.62
N ARG A 115 7.38 29.15 -16.85
CA ARG A 115 8.04 28.25 -17.81
C ARG A 115 9.13 27.35 -17.19
N TRP A 116 9.94 27.92 -16.31
CA TRP A 116 11.03 27.21 -15.62
C TRP A 116 10.56 26.00 -14.80
N MET A 117 9.30 25.97 -14.35
CA MET A 117 8.74 24.82 -13.61
C MET A 117 8.64 23.58 -14.47
N PHE A 118 8.21 23.73 -15.73
CA PHE A 118 8.25 22.63 -16.71
C PHE A 118 9.71 22.23 -16.97
N GLU A 119 10.58 23.20 -17.27
CA GLU A 119 12.02 22.96 -17.54
C GLU A 119 12.75 22.20 -16.41
N THR A 120 12.26 22.22 -15.16
CA THR A 120 12.82 21.38 -14.08
C THR A 120 12.63 19.88 -14.27
N GLY A 121 11.56 19.43 -14.96
CA GLY A 121 11.15 18.03 -14.97
C GLY A 121 10.80 17.44 -13.60
N ALA A 122 10.48 18.28 -12.60
CA ALA A 122 10.20 17.84 -11.23
C ALA A 122 8.88 17.06 -11.09
N VAL A 123 7.90 17.33 -11.97
CA VAL A 123 6.57 16.70 -11.97
C VAL A 123 6.15 16.44 -13.43
N TYR A 124 5.69 15.23 -13.77
CA TYR A 124 5.26 14.86 -15.13
C TYR A 124 4.45 13.55 -15.18
N LEU A 125 3.75 13.31 -16.29
CA LEU A 125 3.04 12.05 -16.57
C LEU A 125 3.82 11.24 -17.61
N HIS A 126 4.17 9.98 -17.32
CA HIS A 126 4.86 9.09 -18.28
C HIS A 126 4.82 7.62 -17.85
N GLY A 127 4.57 6.69 -18.77
CA GLY A 127 4.43 5.25 -18.47
C GLY A 127 3.17 4.88 -17.68
N TYR A 128 3.00 3.59 -17.43
CA TYR A 128 1.83 2.99 -16.75
C TYR A 128 2.27 2.00 -15.65
N ASP A 129 1.41 1.76 -14.66
CA ASP A 129 1.59 0.66 -13.70
C ASP A 129 0.98 -0.66 -14.22
N LYS A 130 1.21 -1.78 -13.51
CA LYS A 130 0.71 -3.11 -13.95
C LYS A 130 -0.81 -3.27 -13.97
N GLU A 131 -1.55 -2.29 -13.44
CA GLU A 131 -3.01 -2.24 -13.46
C GLU A 131 -3.52 -1.27 -14.54
N GLY A 132 -2.64 -0.73 -15.39
CA GLY A 132 -2.96 0.20 -16.47
C GLY A 132 -3.16 1.66 -16.01
N ASN A 133 -2.83 2.00 -14.76
CA ASN A 133 -2.97 3.36 -14.25
C ASN A 133 -1.78 4.21 -14.73
N LYS A 134 -2.02 5.43 -15.26
CA LYS A 134 -0.92 6.30 -15.69
C LYS A 134 -0.05 6.71 -14.49
N LEU A 135 1.27 6.70 -14.67
CA LEU A 135 2.20 7.13 -13.62
C LEU A 135 2.31 8.66 -13.60
N PHE A 136 2.15 9.24 -12.41
CA PHE A 136 2.34 10.66 -12.14
C PHE A 136 3.59 10.84 -11.26
N TRP A 137 4.69 11.23 -11.89
CA TRP A 137 6.02 11.28 -11.29
C TRP A 137 6.24 12.58 -10.50
N PHE A 138 6.90 12.44 -9.35
CA PHE A 138 7.43 13.53 -8.53
C PHE A 138 8.90 13.23 -8.20
N LYS A 139 9.84 13.97 -8.81
CA LYS A 139 11.28 13.87 -8.51
C LYS A 139 11.61 14.70 -7.27
N VAL A 140 11.53 14.09 -6.09
CA VAL A 140 11.60 14.79 -4.79
C VAL A 140 12.92 15.53 -4.59
N LYS A 141 14.04 15.02 -5.14
CA LYS A 141 15.35 15.71 -5.15
C LYS A 141 15.29 17.14 -5.70
N LEU A 142 14.40 17.39 -6.67
CA LEU A 142 14.23 18.68 -7.33
C LEU A 142 13.27 19.63 -6.59
N HIS A 143 12.52 19.14 -5.59
CA HIS A 143 11.68 19.99 -4.77
C HIS A 143 12.51 20.79 -3.77
N VAL A 144 12.38 22.12 -3.80
CA VAL A 144 12.94 23.03 -2.80
C VAL A 144 11.79 23.74 -2.09
N LYS A 145 11.79 23.71 -0.76
CA LYS A 145 10.83 24.49 0.03
C LYS A 145 11.13 25.98 -0.12
N ASP A 146 10.19 26.72 -0.70
CA ASP A 146 10.26 28.18 -0.84
C ASP A 146 8.84 28.76 -0.84
N ALA A 147 8.60 29.70 0.07
CA ALA A 147 7.30 30.35 0.24
C ALA A 147 6.93 31.30 -0.90
N LYS A 148 7.89 31.76 -1.72
CA LYS A 148 7.60 32.60 -2.89
C LYS A 148 7.01 31.80 -4.05
N THR A 149 7.45 30.55 -4.22
CA THR A 149 7.04 29.67 -5.33
C THR A 149 6.02 28.60 -4.94
N ILE A 150 5.55 28.57 -3.68
CA ILE A 150 4.62 27.53 -3.20
C ILE A 150 3.26 27.56 -3.91
N HIS A 151 2.70 28.75 -4.20
CA HIS A 151 1.43 28.87 -4.91
C HIS A 151 1.55 28.36 -6.35
N ASP A 152 2.60 28.78 -7.07
CA ASP A 152 2.88 28.33 -8.43
C ASP A 152 3.15 26.81 -8.50
N LYS A 153 3.87 26.23 -7.52
CA LYS A 153 4.09 24.77 -7.42
C LYS A 153 2.78 24.00 -7.22
N LYS A 154 1.86 24.53 -6.41
CA LYS A 154 0.52 23.95 -6.24
C LYS A 154 -0.30 24.05 -7.53
N ARG A 155 -0.31 25.22 -8.20
CA ARG A 155 -0.90 25.41 -9.55
C ARG A 155 -0.30 24.45 -10.57
N TYR A 156 1.01 24.20 -10.55
CA TYR A 156 1.70 23.31 -11.47
C TYR A 156 1.25 21.85 -11.32
N VAL A 157 1.03 21.37 -10.10
CA VAL A 157 0.40 20.05 -9.85
C VAL A 157 -1.06 20.04 -10.31
N ALA A 158 -1.82 21.12 -10.03
CA ALA A 158 -3.20 21.23 -10.49
C ALA A 158 -3.32 21.24 -12.02
N PHE A 159 -2.35 21.82 -12.74
CA PHE A 159 -2.29 21.81 -14.20
C PHE A 159 -2.18 20.38 -14.74
N TRP A 160 -1.26 19.58 -14.21
CA TRP A 160 -1.12 18.18 -14.61
C TRP A 160 -2.38 17.35 -14.29
N LEU A 161 -3.03 17.60 -13.14
CA LEU A 161 -4.27 16.92 -12.76
C LEU A 161 -5.46 17.32 -13.63
N GLU A 162 -5.70 18.62 -13.89
CA GLU A 162 -6.75 19.08 -14.81
C GLU A 162 -6.52 18.58 -16.24
N ARG A 163 -5.27 18.57 -16.71
CA ARG A 163 -4.90 18.09 -18.06
C ARG A 163 -5.16 16.59 -18.19
N TYR A 164 -4.76 15.79 -17.21
CA TYR A 164 -5.08 14.36 -17.19
C TYR A 164 -6.59 14.11 -17.08
N ALA A 165 -7.29 14.82 -16.18
CA ALA A 165 -8.72 14.65 -15.97
C ALA A 165 -9.58 14.93 -17.23
N LYS A 166 -9.15 15.88 -18.06
CA LYS A 166 -9.79 16.20 -19.34
C LYS A 166 -9.51 15.16 -20.43
N ARG A 167 -8.35 14.47 -20.38
CA ARG A 167 -7.92 13.50 -21.39
C ARG A 167 -8.36 12.07 -21.09
N GLU A 168 -8.39 11.68 -19.81
CA GLU A 168 -8.73 10.33 -19.33
C GLU A 168 -9.82 10.42 -18.22
N PRO A 169 -11.07 10.83 -18.54
CA PRO A 169 -12.07 11.12 -17.52
C PRO A 169 -12.43 9.91 -16.65
N GLY A 170 -12.28 10.06 -15.33
CA GLY A 170 -12.59 9.03 -14.34
C GLY A 170 -11.52 7.94 -14.17
N MET A 171 -10.45 7.95 -14.96
CA MET A 171 -9.34 7.02 -14.81
C MET A 171 -8.43 7.45 -13.63
N PRO A 172 -7.97 6.53 -12.77
CA PRO A 172 -7.08 6.85 -11.67
C PRO A 172 -5.60 6.89 -12.08
N LEU A 173 -4.82 7.61 -11.29
CA LEU A 173 -3.36 7.72 -11.37
C LEU A 173 -2.67 6.83 -10.34
N THR A 174 -1.45 6.40 -10.68
CA THR A 174 -0.47 5.90 -9.70
C THR A 174 0.61 6.97 -9.53
N VAL A 175 0.67 7.58 -8.35
CA VAL A 175 1.64 8.66 -8.07
C VAL A 175 2.97 8.04 -7.66
N VAL A 176 4.08 8.44 -8.28
CA VAL A 176 5.41 7.91 -7.97
C VAL A 176 6.29 9.04 -7.43
N PHE A 177 6.58 9.00 -6.14
CA PHE A 177 7.58 9.85 -5.51
C PHE A 177 8.94 9.18 -5.64
N ASP A 178 9.76 9.64 -6.59
CA ASP A 178 11.16 9.27 -6.67
C ASP A 178 11.93 10.06 -5.60
N MET A 179 12.30 9.38 -4.52
CA MET A 179 13.05 9.96 -3.39
C MET A 179 14.55 9.70 -3.48
N SER A 180 15.04 9.15 -4.60
CA SER A 180 16.47 8.96 -4.87
C SER A 180 17.25 10.25 -4.63
N GLU A 181 18.33 10.16 -3.88
CA GLU A 181 19.24 11.28 -3.57
C GLU A 181 18.57 12.50 -2.89
N SER A 182 17.35 12.35 -2.35
CA SER A 182 16.66 13.40 -1.59
C SER A 182 17.07 13.44 -0.11
N GLY A 183 16.86 14.59 0.55
CA GLY A 183 17.20 14.80 1.96
C GLY A 183 16.23 15.76 2.65
N ILE A 184 16.52 16.13 3.91
CA ILE A 184 15.63 16.97 4.73
C ILE A 184 15.27 18.30 4.03
N GLY A 185 16.19 18.88 3.26
CA GLY A 185 15.96 20.13 2.51
C GLY A 185 14.84 20.05 1.46
N ASN A 186 14.47 18.84 1.02
CA ASN A 186 13.36 18.60 0.11
C ASN A 186 12.01 18.40 0.83
N ILE A 187 11.98 18.37 2.17
CA ILE A 187 10.75 18.12 2.93
C ILE A 187 9.96 19.42 3.09
N ASP A 188 8.81 19.47 2.43
CA ASP A 188 7.84 20.55 2.56
C ASP A 188 6.48 20.01 3.02
N MET A 189 6.26 20.06 4.34
CA MET A 189 5.03 19.54 4.95
C MET A 189 3.76 20.27 4.49
N GLU A 190 3.86 21.54 4.05
CA GLU A 190 2.71 22.26 3.51
C GLU A 190 2.35 21.74 2.12
N PHE A 191 3.36 21.56 1.26
CA PHE A 191 3.18 20.98 -0.07
C PHE A 191 2.68 19.53 0.00
N VAL A 192 3.24 18.70 0.89
CA VAL A 192 2.77 17.33 1.11
C VAL A 192 1.31 17.30 1.57
N LYS A 193 0.89 18.20 2.47
CA LYS A 193 -0.51 18.32 2.87
C LYS A 193 -1.41 18.70 1.69
N TYR A 194 -0.94 19.58 0.80
CA TYR A 194 -1.66 19.95 -0.42
C TYR A 194 -1.83 18.76 -1.38
N ILE A 195 -0.78 17.97 -1.66
CA ILE A 195 -0.91 16.76 -2.50
C ILE A 195 -1.94 15.79 -1.92
N ILE A 196 -1.98 15.64 -0.59
CA ILE A 196 -3.00 14.81 0.08
C ILE A 196 -4.41 15.38 -0.12
N SER A 197 -4.60 16.70 -0.01
CA SER A 197 -5.90 17.34 -0.30
C SER A 197 -6.34 17.14 -1.76
N CYS A 198 -5.41 17.17 -2.73
CA CYS A 198 -5.71 16.89 -4.13
C CYS A 198 -6.45 15.56 -4.30
N PHE A 199 -5.97 14.47 -3.70
CA PHE A 199 -6.58 13.14 -3.87
C PHE A 199 -7.66 12.78 -2.83
N LYS A 200 -7.79 13.56 -1.75
CA LYS A 200 -8.77 13.33 -0.66
C LYS A 200 -10.06 14.15 -0.83
N VAL A 201 -9.95 15.34 -1.44
CA VAL A 201 -11.02 16.35 -1.53
C VAL A 201 -11.25 16.75 -2.99
N PHE A 202 -10.22 17.22 -3.69
CA PHE A 202 -10.42 17.93 -4.96
C PHE A 202 -10.65 17.01 -6.17
N TYR A 203 -9.93 15.89 -6.19
CA TYR A 203 -10.02 14.83 -7.20
C TYR A 203 -10.28 13.49 -6.49
N PRO A 204 -11.51 13.25 -6.00
CA PRO A 204 -11.88 11.93 -5.48
C PRO A 204 -11.75 10.86 -6.57
N LYS A 205 -11.53 9.61 -6.14
CA LYS A 205 -11.31 8.43 -7.00
C LYS A 205 -10.03 8.47 -7.88
N PHE A 206 -9.41 9.63 -8.12
CA PHE A 206 -8.21 9.80 -8.97
C PHE A 206 -6.93 9.10 -8.49
N LEU A 207 -6.91 8.52 -7.30
CA LEU A 207 -5.73 7.85 -6.75
C LEU A 207 -5.93 6.33 -6.68
N SER A 208 -5.18 5.59 -7.48
CA SER A 208 -5.01 4.15 -7.34
C SER A 208 -4.10 3.84 -6.14
N LYS A 209 -2.82 4.22 -6.23
CA LYS A 209 -1.81 4.10 -5.16
C LYS A 209 -0.77 5.24 -5.22
N MET A 210 -0.01 5.44 -4.15
CA MET A 210 1.23 6.22 -4.20
C MET A 210 2.42 5.32 -3.90
N ILE A 211 3.44 5.37 -4.75
CA ILE A 211 4.69 4.64 -4.62
C ILE A 211 5.74 5.60 -4.08
N MET A 212 6.36 5.26 -2.95
CA MET A 212 7.42 6.00 -2.29
C MET A 212 8.73 5.25 -2.54
N TYR A 213 9.44 5.59 -3.62
CA TYR A 213 10.64 4.88 -4.07
C TYR A 213 11.89 5.40 -3.34
N GLU A 214 12.66 4.49 -2.72
CA GLU A 214 13.91 4.77 -2.00
C GLU A 214 13.78 5.86 -0.93
N MET A 215 12.69 5.84 -0.15
CA MET A 215 12.47 6.81 0.94
C MET A 215 13.66 6.83 1.91
N PRO A 216 14.39 7.96 2.04
CA PRO A 216 15.50 8.07 2.97
C PRO A 216 15.03 7.92 4.42
N TRP A 217 15.73 7.11 5.23
CA TRP A 217 15.34 6.82 6.62
C TRP A 217 15.12 8.06 7.49
N ILE A 218 15.79 9.17 7.17
CA ILE A 218 15.65 10.46 7.86
C ILE A 218 14.25 11.09 7.67
N MET A 219 13.56 10.75 6.58
CA MET A 219 12.19 11.21 6.30
C MET A 219 11.11 10.49 7.14
N ASN A 220 11.49 9.49 7.94
CA ASN A 220 10.55 8.83 8.87
C ASN A 220 9.89 9.82 9.87
N ALA A 221 10.54 10.95 10.18
CA ALA A 221 9.93 12.00 10.99
C ALA A 221 8.74 12.68 10.25
N ALA A 222 8.92 13.05 8.99
CA ALA A 222 7.84 13.58 8.15
C ALA A 222 6.72 12.53 7.95
N TRP A 223 7.07 11.27 7.71
CA TRP A 223 6.09 10.19 7.60
C TRP A 223 5.23 9.99 8.86
N LYS A 224 5.82 10.14 10.07
CA LYS A 224 5.03 10.13 11.32
C LYS A 224 3.97 11.23 11.36
N ILE A 225 4.29 12.43 10.84
CA ILE A 225 3.35 13.54 10.76
C ILE A 225 2.29 13.26 9.69
N VAL A 226 2.69 12.82 8.49
CA VAL A 226 1.74 12.49 7.40
C VAL A 226 0.69 11.46 7.83
N LYS A 227 1.06 10.46 8.63
CA LYS A 227 0.11 9.49 9.19
C LYS A 227 -0.99 10.08 10.06
N THR A 228 -0.82 11.27 10.65
CA THR A 228 -1.90 11.91 11.42
C THR A 228 -2.96 12.56 10.52
N TRP A 229 -2.69 12.72 9.22
CA TRP A 229 -3.59 13.33 8.24
C TRP A 229 -4.38 12.29 7.42
N LEU A 230 -3.96 11.02 7.49
CA LEU A 230 -4.43 9.91 6.67
C LEU A 230 -5.17 8.86 7.52
N GLY A 231 -6.36 8.44 7.07
CA GLY A 231 -7.04 7.27 7.62
C GLY A 231 -6.40 5.95 7.15
N PRO A 232 -6.76 4.80 7.76
CA PRO A 232 -6.17 3.49 7.44
C PRO A 232 -6.25 3.11 5.95
N GLU A 233 -7.36 3.44 5.29
CA GLU A 233 -7.56 3.21 3.85
C GLU A 233 -6.63 4.05 2.97
N ALA A 234 -6.36 5.30 3.35
CA ALA A 234 -5.40 6.14 2.63
C ALA A 234 -3.96 5.67 2.89
N ILE A 235 -3.65 5.18 4.09
CA ILE A 235 -2.35 4.59 4.43
C ILE A 235 -2.10 3.31 3.63
N SER A 236 -3.11 2.46 3.41
CA SER A 236 -2.93 1.21 2.66
C SER A 236 -2.66 1.42 1.16
N LYS A 237 -3.02 2.59 0.62
CA LYS A 237 -2.65 3.04 -0.74
C LYS A 237 -1.19 3.48 -0.88
N LEU A 238 -0.46 3.69 0.22
CA LEU A 238 0.96 4.06 0.19
C LEU A 238 1.84 2.80 0.14
N LYS A 239 2.69 2.70 -0.88
CA LYS A 239 3.62 1.59 -1.11
C LYS A 239 5.05 2.11 -0.98
N PHE A 240 5.72 1.75 0.11
CA PHE A 240 7.13 2.07 0.32
C PHE A 240 7.96 0.96 -0.33
N VAL A 241 8.80 1.33 -1.30
CA VAL A 241 9.55 0.38 -2.13
C VAL A 241 10.99 0.83 -2.31
N SER A 242 11.79 -0.11 -2.77
CA SER A 242 13.20 0.01 -3.13
C SER A 242 13.42 -0.51 -4.56
N LYS A 243 14.66 -0.49 -5.03
CA LYS A 243 15.03 -1.13 -6.30
C LYS A 243 14.66 -2.63 -6.39
N SER A 244 14.57 -3.36 -5.28
CA SER A 244 14.31 -4.82 -5.31
C SER A 244 12.83 -5.19 -5.48
N ASP A 245 11.90 -4.28 -5.19
CA ASP A 245 10.47 -4.56 -5.12
C ASP A 245 9.57 -3.53 -5.85
N VAL A 246 10.13 -2.44 -6.41
CA VAL A 246 9.38 -1.53 -7.29
C VAL A 246 8.74 -2.25 -8.50
N GLN A 247 9.42 -3.27 -9.05
CA GLN A 247 8.92 -4.10 -10.14
C GLN A 247 7.70 -4.99 -9.78
N THR A 248 7.26 -4.98 -8.52
CA THR A 248 5.98 -5.59 -8.11
C THR A 248 4.78 -4.74 -8.56
N PHE A 249 4.98 -3.43 -8.81
CA PHE A 249 3.92 -2.47 -9.10
C PHE A 249 3.99 -1.85 -10.50
N ILE A 250 5.18 -1.75 -11.10
CA ILE A 250 5.42 -1.15 -12.42
C ILE A 250 6.33 -2.11 -13.20
N ASP A 251 6.03 -2.37 -14.47
CA ASP A 251 6.90 -3.21 -15.31
C ASP A 251 8.18 -2.49 -15.74
N ALA A 252 9.22 -3.26 -16.07
CA ALA A 252 10.55 -2.73 -16.36
C ALA A 252 10.55 -1.70 -17.51
N GLU A 253 9.69 -1.87 -18.51
CA GLU A 253 9.53 -0.97 -19.66
C GLU A 253 8.91 0.41 -19.32
N HIS A 254 8.38 0.57 -18.10
CA HIS A 254 7.84 1.82 -17.57
C HIS A 254 8.64 2.35 -16.37
N LEU A 255 9.82 1.77 -16.12
CA LEU A 255 10.74 2.18 -15.06
C LEU A 255 12.08 2.66 -15.65
N PRO A 256 12.63 3.78 -15.15
CA PRO A 256 13.93 4.26 -15.59
C PRO A 256 15.08 3.35 -15.08
N PRO A 257 16.29 3.43 -15.66
CA PRO A 257 17.34 2.44 -15.43
C PRO A 257 17.92 2.48 -14.00
N HIS A 258 17.88 3.63 -13.31
CA HIS A 258 18.28 3.69 -11.89
C HIS A 258 17.35 2.87 -11.01
N MET A 259 16.07 2.77 -11.34
CA MET A 259 15.07 1.89 -10.69
C MET A 259 15.15 0.43 -11.16
N GLY A 260 16.06 0.11 -12.09
CA GLY A 260 16.23 -1.24 -12.61
C GLY A 260 15.28 -1.60 -13.74
N GLY A 261 14.61 -0.62 -14.35
CA GLY A 261 13.87 -0.82 -15.59
C GLY A 261 14.71 -0.59 -16.84
N THR A 262 14.04 -0.54 -17.99
CA THR A 262 14.60 -0.40 -19.33
C THR A 262 14.14 0.85 -20.07
N ASP A 263 13.21 1.62 -19.48
CA ASP A 263 12.69 2.86 -20.06
C ASP A 263 13.80 3.91 -20.23
N GLN A 264 14.03 4.36 -21.47
CA GLN A 264 15.05 5.36 -21.81
C GLN A 264 14.49 6.79 -21.83
N PHE A 265 13.23 7.00 -21.43
CA PHE A 265 12.60 8.32 -21.39
C PHE A 265 13.43 9.33 -20.59
N GLN A 266 13.82 10.42 -21.25
CA GLN A 266 14.44 11.58 -20.64
C GLN A 266 13.48 12.75 -20.76
N TYR A 267 13.11 13.32 -19.61
CA TYR A 267 12.26 14.51 -19.60
C TYR A 267 12.97 15.67 -20.30
N SER A 268 12.28 16.26 -21.28
CA SER A 268 12.64 17.51 -21.93
C SER A 268 11.39 18.39 -22.01
N TYR A 269 11.60 19.71 -22.14
CA TYR A 269 10.54 20.67 -22.38
C TYR A 269 11.10 21.93 -23.08
N PRO A 270 10.41 22.48 -24.09
CA PRO A 270 9.25 21.94 -24.79
C PRO A 270 9.62 20.72 -25.68
N PRO A 271 8.64 19.88 -26.11
CA PRO A 271 7.20 19.93 -25.83
C PRO A 271 6.84 19.45 -24.41
N LEU A 272 5.55 19.37 -24.08
CA LEU A 272 5.13 18.60 -22.91
C LEU A 272 5.30 17.09 -23.21
N PRO A 273 5.81 16.28 -22.26
CA PRO A 273 6.10 14.86 -22.51
C PRO A 273 4.87 13.97 -22.73
N ASP A 274 3.66 14.51 -22.69
CA ASP A 274 2.42 13.75 -22.86
C ASP A 274 1.85 13.77 -24.29
N ASP A 275 2.53 14.39 -25.25
CA ASP A 275 2.04 14.45 -26.63
C ASP A 275 2.00 13.04 -27.30
N GLU A 276 2.84 12.08 -26.86
CA GLU A 276 2.71 10.64 -27.19
C GLU A 276 2.13 9.81 -26.03
N PHE A 277 0.87 10.06 -25.62
CA PHE A 277 0.07 9.03 -24.96
C PHE A 277 -0.25 7.90 -25.96
N LYS A 278 0.70 6.98 -26.15
CA LYS A 278 0.40 5.67 -26.74
C LYS A 278 -0.44 4.91 -25.73
N SER A 279 -1.76 4.90 -25.96
CA SER A 279 -2.66 3.91 -25.36
C SER A 279 -2.06 2.52 -25.62
N PRO A 280 -2.08 1.58 -24.66
CA PRO A 280 -1.76 0.20 -24.95
C PRO A 280 -2.70 -0.28 -26.05
N ILE A 281 -2.16 -0.46 -27.26
CA ILE A 281 -2.94 -1.01 -28.37
C ILE A 281 -3.19 -2.46 -27.99
N ASN A 282 -4.45 -2.79 -27.68
CA ASN A 282 -4.91 -4.16 -27.76
C ASN A 282 -4.81 -4.56 -29.25
N GLU A 283 -3.67 -5.13 -29.62
CA GLU A 283 -3.50 -5.78 -30.92
C GLU A 283 -4.54 -6.90 -31.01
N ASN A 284 -5.63 -6.61 -31.73
CA ASN A 284 -6.62 -7.51 -32.37
C ASN A 284 -7.98 -6.79 -32.50
N GLY A 285 -8.05 -5.82 -33.41
CA GLY A 285 -9.30 -5.23 -33.92
C GLY A 285 -9.15 -5.00 -35.43
N PRO A 286 -10.18 -5.26 -36.25
CA PRO A 286 -10.02 -5.26 -37.70
C PRO A 286 -9.81 -3.84 -38.24
N ILE A 287 -8.80 -3.71 -39.11
CA ILE A 287 -8.54 -2.50 -39.88
C ILE A 287 -9.73 -2.26 -40.81
N VAL A 288 -10.35 -1.09 -40.69
CA VAL A 288 -11.23 -0.51 -41.70
C VAL A 288 -10.56 0.78 -42.14
N SER A 289 -10.18 0.83 -43.42
CA SER A 289 -9.78 2.03 -44.16
C SER A 289 -10.96 3.05 -44.17
N GLU A 290 -10.85 4.33 -44.49
CA GLU A 290 -9.97 5.12 -45.39
C GLU A 290 -9.62 6.43 -44.62
N ASP A 291 -8.68 7.31 -44.99
CA ASP A 291 -8.52 7.97 -46.29
C ASP A 291 -7.11 8.59 -46.42
N GLU A 292 -6.61 8.72 -47.65
CA GLU A 292 -5.30 9.31 -47.94
C GLU A 292 -5.36 10.84 -48.11
N SER A 293 -4.26 11.53 -47.79
CA SER A 293 -3.87 12.73 -48.55
C SER A 293 -2.35 12.87 -48.60
N GLU A 294 -1.82 12.93 -49.82
CA GLU A 294 -0.40 12.94 -50.14
C GLU A 294 0.29 14.25 -49.74
N VAL A 295 1.51 14.19 -49.20
CA VAL A 295 2.60 15.09 -49.63
C VAL A 295 3.89 14.28 -49.74
N LYS A 296 4.65 14.59 -50.80
CA LYS A 296 5.72 13.79 -51.38
C LYS A 296 7.13 13.94 -50.80
N ASP A 297 7.89 12.87 -51.03
CA ASP A 297 9.30 12.82 -51.45
C ASP A 297 10.36 13.61 -50.67
N THR A 298 11.25 12.87 -49.99
CA THR A 298 12.70 13.10 -50.15
C THR A 298 13.47 11.80 -49.91
N GLU A 299 13.85 11.11 -50.98
CA GLU A 299 14.81 10.01 -50.92
C GLU A 299 16.23 10.56 -50.67
N SER A 300 17.02 9.86 -49.85
CA SER A 300 18.48 9.87 -49.99
C SER A 300 19.04 8.51 -49.59
N GLU A 301 19.75 7.87 -50.51
CA GLU A 301 20.19 6.48 -50.42
C GLU A 301 21.36 6.31 -49.43
N CYS A 302 21.50 5.10 -48.87
CA CYS A 302 22.83 4.51 -48.66
C CYS A 302 22.78 2.97 -48.58
N LYS A 303 23.49 2.33 -49.51
CA LYS A 303 23.64 0.88 -49.75
C LYS A 303 25.15 0.55 -49.86
N GLU A 304 25.66 -0.65 -49.62
CA GLU A 304 25.10 -1.94 -49.19
C GLU A 304 26.25 -2.81 -48.63
N SER A 305 25.94 -3.77 -47.74
CA SER A 305 26.50 -5.16 -47.67
C SER A 305 26.70 -5.61 -46.21
N LEU A 306 26.18 -6.75 -45.72
CA LEU A 306 26.40 -8.17 -46.12
C LEU A 306 27.85 -8.64 -45.83
N GLU A 307 28.14 -9.82 -45.29
CA GLU A 307 27.39 -10.87 -44.56
C GLU A 307 28.42 -11.92 -44.06
N SER A 308 28.14 -12.70 -43.00
CA SER A 308 28.51 -14.15 -42.90
C SER A 308 28.27 -14.76 -41.51
N SER A 309 27.59 -15.91 -41.52
CA SER A 309 27.27 -16.77 -40.36
C SER A 309 28.41 -17.76 -40.04
N PHE A 310 28.32 -18.53 -38.93
CA PHE A 310 28.30 -20.02 -38.92
C PHE A 310 28.25 -20.68 -37.50
N ASN A 311 27.14 -21.37 -37.24
CA ASN A 311 26.91 -22.67 -36.56
C ASN A 311 27.66 -23.21 -35.30
N ALA A 312 26.83 -23.56 -34.30
CA ALA A 312 26.55 -24.92 -33.75
C ALA A 312 27.44 -25.64 -32.70
N GLU A 313 26.74 -26.10 -31.65
CA GLU A 313 26.83 -27.33 -30.83
C GLU A 313 28.16 -28.09 -30.63
N GLN A 314 28.47 -28.44 -29.36
CA GLN A 314 28.12 -29.76 -28.80
C GLN A 314 28.33 -29.88 -27.27
N ALA A 315 27.71 -30.89 -26.67
CA ALA A 315 27.67 -31.15 -25.22
C ALA A 315 28.78 -32.10 -24.74
N LEU A 316 28.92 -32.28 -23.40
CA LEU A 316 29.18 -33.58 -22.76
C LEU A 316 29.02 -33.53 -21.22
N ARG A 317 28.38 -34.55 -20.64
CA ARG A 317 28.39 -34.89 -19.19
C ARG A 317 29.09 -36.24 -19.00
N PRO A 318 29.56 -36.56 -17.78
CA PRO A 318 29.38 -37.92 -17.23
C PRO A 318 28.45 -37.98 -16.01
N LYS A 319 28.19 -39.20 -15.51
CA LYS A 319 27.11 -39.55 -14.56
C LYS A 319 27.62 -40.16 -13.24
N LYS A 320 26.82 -39.97 -12.18
CA LYS A 320 26.43 -40.90 -11.07
C LYS A 320 27.49 -41.74 -10.33
N VAL A 321 27.32 -41.85 -9.01
CA VAL A 321 26.89 -43.10 -8.31
C VAL A 321 25.93 -42.73 -7.15
N ASN A 322 24.99 -43.61 -6.79
CA ASN A 322 24.09 -43.51 -5.63
C ASN A 322 24.64 -44.30 -4.43
N PHE A 323 24.14 -44.05 -3.20
CA PHE A 323 23.76 -45.13 -2.28
C PHE A 323 22.52 -44.74 -1.44
N VAL A 324 21.78 -45.77 -1.03
CA VAL A 324 20.59 -45.83 -0.15
C VAL A 324 21.05 -46.72 1.03
N GLU A 325 20.64 -46.62 2.30
CA GLU A 325 19.28 -46.65 2.87
C GLU A 325 19.28 -46.38 4.39
N ASP A 326 18.07 -46.27 4.95
CA ASP A 326 17.61 -46.75 6.27
C ASP A 326 17.77 -45.93 7.59
N GLY A 327 16.65 -45.90 8.33
CA GLY A 327 16.60 -46.42 9.70
C GLY A 327 16.80 -45.48 10.90
N GLY A 328 15.72 -45.16 11.64
CA GLY A 328 15.82 -44.87 13.08
C GLY A 328 14.82 -43.87 13.69
N ARG A 329 13.79 -44.38 14.38
CA ARG A 329 13.06 -43.68 15.46
C ARG A 329 13.40 -44.33 16.81
N VAL A 330 13.60 -43.54 17.86
CA VAL A 330 13.47 -43.96 19.28
C VAL A 330 12.98 -42.77 20.11
N ASP A 331 12.08 -43.01 21.06
CA ASP A 331 11.44 -42.01 21.94
C ASP A 331 12.16 -41.80 23.30
N ASP A 332 11.85 -40.68 23.94
CA ASP A 332 11.85 -40.32 25.38
C ASP A 332 12.80 -40.99 26.41
N VAL A 333 13.51 -40.15 27.19
CA VAL A 333 13.50 -40.15 28.68
C VAL A 333 13.75 -38.73 29.21
N ASP A 334 12.89 -38.26 30.13
CA ASP A 334 13.00 -36.99 30.88
C ASP A 334 13.90 -37.11 32.14
N ARG A 335 14.58 -36.01 32.52
CA ARG A 335 15.14 -35.84 33.89
C ARG A 335 15.35 -34.38 34.28
N SER A 336 14.52 -33.92 35.21
CA SER A 336 14.51 -32.58 35.80
C SER A 336 15.49 -32.39 36.97
N ASP A 337 16.23 -31.28 36.97
CA ASP A 337 16.43 -30.38 38.14
C ASP A 337 17.00 -29.01 37.64
N GLY A 338 16.84 -27.84 38.26
CA GLY A 338 16.15 -27.51 39.52
C GLY A 338 16.05 -25.98 39.75
N SER A 339 14.99 -25.34 39.24
CA SER A 339 14.37 -24.09 39.73
C SER A 339 15.21 -22.82 40.05
N SER A 340 14.93 -21.75 39.32
CA SER A 340 14.38 -20.54 39.98
C SER A 340 13.09 -20.09 39.27
N ARG A 341 11.95 -20.09 39.99
CA ARG A 341 10.61 -19.97 39.40
C ARG A 341 10.10 -18.51 39.42
N LEU A 342 10.01 -17.88 38.25
CA LEU A 342 9.12 -16.72 38.05
C LEU A 342 7.73 -17.18 37.62
N ARG A 343 6.84 -17.33 38.62
CA ARG A 343 5.46 -17.82 38.43
C ARG A 343 4.61 -16.71 37.78
N GLY A 344 4.22 -16.86 36.49
CA GLY A 344 3.20 -16.02 35.85
C GLY A 344 3.42 -15.61 34.39
N VAL A 345 4.61 -15.79 33.81
CA VAL A 345 4.89 -15.37 32.42
C VAL A 345 4.48 -16.48 31.44
N ARG A 346 3.69 -16.16 30.41
CA ARG A 346 3.32 -17.10 29.33
C ARG A 346 4.58 -17.47 28.53
N LYS A 347 4.78 -18.77 28.22
CA LYS A 347 5.86 -19.20 27.31
C LYS A 347 5.63 -18.60 25.91
N PRO A 348 6.65 -18.02 25.26
CA PRO A 348 6.51 -17.44 23.93
C PRO A 348 6.23 -18.52 22.87
N GLN A 349 5.32 -18.23 21.93
CA GLN A 349 4.79 -19.22 20.97
C GLN A 349 5.48 -19.25 19.60
N THR A 350 6.40 -18.33 19.32
CA THR A 350 7.08 -18.20 18.01
C THR A 350 8.56 -17.91 18.19
N THR A 351 9.40 -18.27 17.21
CA THR A 351 10.85 -18.00 17.25
C THR A 351 11.35 -17.50 15.90
N PHE A 352 11.99 -16.32 15.89
CA PHE A 352 12.74 -15.81 14.75
C PHE A 352 14.08 -16.54 14.67
N LYS A 353 14.43 -17.06 13.48
CA LYS A 353 15.69 -17.77 13.24
C LYS A 353 16.72 -16.83 12.60
N GLY A 354 17.45 -16.11 13.43
CA GLY A 354 18.58 -15.28 13.00
C GLY A 354 19.85 -16.10 12.77
N THR A 355 20.82 -15.51 12.07
CA THR A 355 22.12 -16.15 11.75
C THR A 355 23.04 -16.31 12.95
N LEU A 356 22.91 -15.44 13.96
CA LEU A 356 23.69 -15.49 15.21
C LEU A 356 22.84 -15.92 16.40
N LEU A 357 21.63 -15.36 16.54
CA LEU A 357 20.70 -15.68 17.62
C LEU A 357 19.34 -16.08 17.08
N HIS A 358 18.74 -17.11 17.68
CA HIS A 358 17.30 -17.31 17.63
C HIS A 358 16.63 -16.44 18.70
N VAL A 359 15.54 -15.75 18.36
CA VAL A 359 14.83 -14.81 19.25
C VAL A 359 13.38 -15.26 19.44
N SER A 360 12.95 -15.45 20.69
CA SER A 360 11.58 -15.82 21.04
C SER A 360 10.99 -14.84 22.06
N PRO A 361 9.80 -14.24 21.85
CA PRO A 361 8.89 -14.43 20.71
C PRO A 361 9.47 -13.86 19.39
N ALA A 362 8.95 -14.34 18.25
CA ALA A 362 9.47 -13.95 16.93
C ALA A 362 9.16 -12.51 16.54
N GLU A 363 7.97 -11.99 16.88
CA GLU A 363 7.51 -10.70 16.36
C GLU A 363 6.96 -9.76 17.44
N GLU A 364 6.24 -10.27 18.45
CA GLU A 364 5.41 -9.43 19.32
C GLU A 364 5.59 -9.72 20.82
N LEU A 365 5.65 -8.66 21.61
CA LEU A 365 5.67 -8.66 23.07
C LEU A 365 4.31 -8.19 23.59
N SER A 366 3.60 -9.07 24.29
CA SER A 366 2.30 -8.76 24.88
C SER A 366 2.44 -8.27 26.32
N PHE A 367 1.70 -7.20 26.64
CA PHE A 367 1.56 -6.68 28.00
C PHE A 367 0.06 -6.66 28.35
N GLY A 368 -0.28 -7.17 29.53
CA GLY A 368 -1.65 -7.22 30.03
C GLY A 368 -1.96 -6.07 31.01
N SER A 369 -3.24 -5.98 31.39
CA SER A 369 -3.75 -4.93 32.29
C SER A 369 -3.51 -5.24 33.77
N LYS A 370 -3.25 -6.50 34.14
CA LYS A 370 -2.96 -6.91 35.52
C LYS A 370 -1.49 -6.70 35.87
N ASP A 371 -1.20 -6.47 37.16
CA ASP A 371 0.16 -6.15 37.62
C ASP A 371 1.17 -7.29 37.37
N SER A 372 0.69 -8.54 37.38
CA SER A 372 1.47 -9.73 36.99
C SER A 372 1.75 -9.84 35.49
N GLU A 373 1.01 -9.13 34.65
CA GLU A 373 1.09 -9.17 33.17
C GLU A 373 1.83 -7.96 32.59
N LYS A 374 2.38 -7.09 33.43
CA LYS A 374 3.27 -5.97 33.05
C LYS A 374 4.70 -6.41 32.70
N LYS A 375 4.97 -7.71 32.66
CA LYS A 375 6.29 -8.28 32.34
C LYS A 375 6.17 -9.34 31.26
N CYS A 376 7.07 -9.29 30.28
CA CYS A 376 7.25 -10.32 29.28
C CYS A 376 8.72 -10.72 29.16
N LEU A 377 8.98 -11.84 28.50
CA LEU A 377 10.30 -12.43 28.34
C LEU A 377 10.70 -12.40 26.86
N ILE A 378 11.95 -12.00 26.58
CA ILE A 378 12.64 -12.31 25.33
C ILE A 378 13.69 -13.36 25.67
N VAL A 379 13.61 -14.52 25.04
CA VAL A 379 14.65 -15.56 25.11
C VAL A 379 15.54 -15.41 23.88
N LEU A 380 16.84 -15.24 24.10
CA LEU A 380 17.87 -15.29 23.07
C LEU A 380 18.59 -16.63 23.17
N ASN A 381 18.68 -17.39 22.07
CA ASN A 381 19.47 -18.62 22.01
C ASN A 381 20.58 -18.47 20.98
N ASN A 382 21.84 -18.64 21.39
CA ASN A 382 22.99 -18.49 20.51
C ASN A 382 23.19 -19.73 19.65
N VAL A 383 23.12 -19.54 18.33
CA VAL A 383 23.29 -20.59 17.32
C VAL A 383 24.61 -20.45 16.54
N ALA A 384 25.41 -19.42 16.84
CA ALA A 384 26.78 -19.28 16.35
C ALA A 384 27.73 -20.25 17.07
N LYS A 385 28.93 -20.42 16.49
CA LYS A 385 29.99 -21.25 17.08
C LYS A 385 30.80 -20.54 18.15
N ASN A 386 30.76 -19.21 18.18
CA ASN A 386 31.48 -18.37 19.13
C ASN A 386 30.50 -17.62 20.06
N GLN A 387 31.06 -16.93 21.05
CA GLN A 387 30.30 -16.06 21.94
C GLN A 387 29.68 -14.90 21.14
N VAL A 388 28.43 -14.52 21.45
CA VAL A 388 27.71 -13.44 20.78
C VAL A 388 27.39 -12.33 21.78
N ALA A 389 27.85 -11.11 21.51
CA ALA A 389 27.39 -9.92 22.20
C ALA A 389 25.97 -9.57 21.74
N PHE A 390 25.09 -9.22 22.66
CA PHE A 390 23.77 -8.69 22.33
C PHE A 390 23.49 -7.36 23.05
N LYS A 391 22.60 -6.57 22.45
CA LYS A 391 22.09 -5.32 23.01
C LYS A 391 20.63 -5.13 22.63
N VAL A 392 19.78 -4.86 23.61
CA VAL A 392 18.35 -4.62 23.41
C VAL A 392 18.03 -3.16 23.69
N ARG A 393 17.47 -2.47 22.71
CA ARG A 393 16.99 -1.08 22.82
C ARG A 393 15.47 -1.03 22.67
N THR A 394 14.85 0.01 23.20
CA THR A 394 13.41 0.30 23.03
C THR A 394 13.21 1.73 22.53
N THR A 395 12.12 1.99 21.81
CA THR A 395 11.71 3.34 21.40
C THR A 395 11.03 4.14 22.52
N ALA A 396 10.74 3.52 23.66
CA ALA A 396 10.10 4.13 24.81
C ALA A 396 10.82 3.76 26.14
N PRO A 397 12.09 4.18 26.31
CA PRO A 397 12.91 3.83 27.48
C PRO A 397 12.35 4.35 28.81
N GLU A 398 11.50 5.37 28.78
CA GLU A 398 10.73 5.87 29.92
C GLU A 398 9.66 4.87 30.39
N LYS A 399 9.02 4.15 29.46
CA LYS A 399 7.97 3.18 29.77
C LYS A 399 8.52 1.83 30.19
N TYR A 400 9.60 1.36 29.55
CA TYR A 400 10.07 -0.03 29.71
C TYR A 400 11.45 -0.16 30.32
N ARG A 401 11.59 -1.14 31.22
CA ARG A 401 12.85 -1.62 31.77
C ARG A 401 13.22 -2.95 31.13
N VAL A 402 14.39 -3.01 30.49
CA VAL A 402 14.94 -4.23 29.89
C VAL A 402 16.11 -4.72 30.74
N LYS A 403 16.10 -6.00 31.14
CA LYS A 403 17.15 -6.61 31.99
C LYS A 403 17.46 -8.06 31.56
N PRO A 404 18.71 -8.38 31.17
CA PRO A 404 19.79 -7.47 30.81
C PRO A 404 19.48 -6.69 29.51
N SER A 405 19.92 -5.43 29.41
CA SER A 405 19.81 -4.63 28.17
C SER A 405 21.05 -4.74 27.27
N SER A 406 22.17 -5.26 27.79
CA SER A 406 23.40 -5.58 27.06
C SER A 406 24.17 -6.65 27.84
N SER A 407 24.65 -7.69 27.16
CA SER A 407 25.50 -8.76 27.73
C SER A 407 26.12 -9.56 26.57
N SER A 408 26.94 -10.57 26.86
CA SER A 408 27.25 -11.66 25.93
C SER A 408 26.39 -12.91 26.22
N CYS A 409 26.45 -13.87 25.29
CA CYS A 409 25.85 -15.20 25.38
C CYS A 409 26.81 -16.23 24.76
N GLU A 410 27.15 -17.29 25.49
CA GLU A 410 28.06 -18.35 25.02
C GLU A 410 27.47 -19.17 23.86
N ALA A 411 28.33 -19.84 23.09
CA ALA A 411 27.90 -20.72 22.00
C ALA A 411 26.96 -21.82 22.50
N GLY A 412 25.78 -21.97 21.88
CA GLY A 412 24.75 -22.93 22.29
C GLY A 412 24.01 -22.59 23.60
N ALA A 413 24.32 -21.48 24.27
CA ALA A 413 23.63 -21.04 25.47
C ALA A 413 22.37 -20.22 25.15
N SER A 414 21.48 -20.11 26.14
CA SER A 414 20.31 -19.22 26.10
C SER A 414 20.34 -18.18 27.21
N VAL A 415 19.82 -16.98 26.93
CA VAL A 415 19.73 -15.86 27.88
C VAL A 415 18.31 -15.32 27.91
N ASP A 416 17.76 -15.24 29.11
CA ASP A 416 16.44 -14.70 29.44
C ASP A 416 16.52 -13.19 29.70
N ILE A 417 15.78 -12.41 28.91
CA ILE A 417 15.68 -10.96 29.04
C ILE A 417 14.27 -10.59 29.49
N VAL A 418 14.17 -10.04 30.69
CA VAL A 418 12.91 -9.56 31.26
C VAL A 418 12.66 -8.13 30.80
N VAL A 419 11.54 -7.90 30.12
CA VAL A 419 11.03 -6.58 29.77
C VAL A 419 9.85 -6.26 30.70
N SER A 420 9.95 -5.17 31.47
CA SER A 420 8.92 -4.73 32.42
C SER A 420 8.39 -3.34 32.08
N LEU A 421 7.07 -3.19 32.03
CA LEU A 421 6.38 -1.90 31.91
C LEU A 421 6.29 -1.20 33.28
N HIS A 422 6.73 0.05 33.36
CA HIS A 422 6.68 0.85 34.59
C HIS A 422 5.25 1.29 34.94
N GLY A 423 4.95 1.42 36.24
CA GLY A 423 3.65 1.88 36.72
C GLY A 423 3.31 3.29 36.23
N GLY A 424 2.06 3.49 35.80
CA GLY A 424 1.58 4.75 35.21
C GLY A 424 1.57 4.76 33.68
N PHE A 425 2.36 3.92 33.02
CA PHE A 425 2.38 3.80 31.56
C PHE A 425 1.54 2.62 31.06
N GLN A 426 0.98 2.76 29.87
CA GLN A 426 0.36 1.68 29.11
C GLN A 426 1.25 1.32 27.91
N ALA A 427 1.28 0.04 27.54
CA ALA A 427 1.95 -0.39 26.33
C ALA A 427 1.24 0.16 25.09
N SER A 428 1.97 0.67 24.11
CA SER A 428 1.41 1.17 22.85
C SER A 428 1.76 0.24 21.68
N PRO A 429 0.84 0.01 20.72
CA PRO A 429 1.17 -0.65 19.44
C PRO A 429 2.23 0.09 18.61
N GLN A 430 2.63 1.30 19.01
CA GLN A 430 3.73 2.07 18.41
C GLN A 430 5.10 1.77 19.05
N ASP A 431 5.14 1.19 20.25
CA ASP A 431 6.39 0.88 20.95
C ASP A 431 7.11 -0.30 20.26
N ARG A 432 8.43 -0.20 20.13
CA ARG A 432 9.28 -1.17 19.43
C ARG A 432 10.50 -1.52 20.27
N PHE A 433 10.97 -2.75 20.12
CA PHE A 433 12.24 -3.22 20.65
C PHE A 433 13.14 -3.65 19.50
N LEU A 434 14.43 -3.37 19.62
CA LEU A 434 15.47 -3.76 18.68
C LEU A 434 16.48 -4.63 19.43
N VAL A 435 16.59 -5.90 19.04
CA VAL A 435 17.68 -6.79 19.42
C VAL A 435 18.79 -6.61 18.40
N MET A 436 19.97 -6.19 18.85
CA MET A 436 21.20 -6.19 18.08
C MET A 436 22.07 -7.35 18.58
N ALA A 437 22.73 -8.08 17.68
CA ALA A 437 23.67 -9.14 18.02
C ALA A 437 24.88 -9.12 17.08
N ALA A 438 26.06 -9.42 17.61
CA ALA A 438 27.27 -9.59 16.81
C ALA A 438 28.21 -10.61 17.46
N GLU A 439 28.88 -11.39 16.63
CA GLU A 439 29.83 -12.42 17.05
C GLU A 439 31.11 -11.78 17.62
N MET A 440 31.61 -12.35 18.72
CA MET A 440 32.82 -11.93 19.41
C MET A 440 33.97 -12.91 19.10
N GLU A 441 35.19 -12.38 19.03
CA GLU A 441 36.39 -13.21 18.85
C GLU A 441 36.65 -14.11 20.09
N PRO A 442 37.15 -15.34 19.90
CA PRO A 442 37.45 -16.24 21.02
C PRO A 442 38.42 -15.63 22.04
N GLY A 443 38.04 -15.66 23.32
CA GLY A 443 38.84 -15.11 24.42
C GLY A 443 38.61 -13.62 24.71
N ALA A 444 37.68 -12.95 24.02
CA ALA A 444 37.23 -11.61 24.39
C ALA A 444 36.52 -11.60 25.76
N GLY A 445 36.75 -10.55 26.56
CA GLY A 445 36.11 -10.38 27.85
C GLY A 445 34.63 -10.00 27.73
N ALA A 446 33.79 -10.61 28.58
CA ALA A 446 32.34 -10.37 28.62
C ALA A 446 31.91 -9.20 29.53
N GLY A 447 32.86 -8.42 30.06
CA GLY A 447 32.58 -7.34 31.00
C GLY A 447 31.96 -6.10 30.34
N THR A 448 31.39 -5.22 31.17
CA THR A 448 30.77 -3.97 30.71
C THR A 448 31.71 -3.05 29.92
N PRO A 449 32.98 -2.81 30.32
CA PRO A 449 33.87 -1.96 29.53
C PRO A 449 34.28 -2.61 28.20
N GLU A 450 34.52 -3.93 28.19
CA GLU A 450 34.87 -4.70 26.98
C GLU A 450 33.72 -4.68 25.97
N LEU A 451 32.49 -4.97 26.40
CA LEU A 451 31.29 -4.86 25.58
C LEU A 451 31.08 -3.43 25.06
N THR A 452 31.37 -2.42 25.88
CA THR A 452 31.25 -1.01 25.46
C THR A 452 32.25 -0.64 24.37
N GLN A 453 33.45 -1.21 24.40
CA GLN A 453 34.45 -1.00 23.36
C GLN A 453 34.12 -1.81 22.09
N PHE A 454 33.76 -3.09 22.24
CA PHE A 454 33.30 -3.95 21.13
C PHE A 454 32.19 -3.29 20.30
N TRP A 455 31.18 -2.69 20.94
CA TRP A 455 30.08 -2.01 20.24
C TRP A 455 30.47 -0.71 19.50
N LYS A 456 31.70 -0.19 19.69
CA LYS A 456 32.25 0.90 18.86
C LYS A 456 33.00 0.36 17.64
N ASP A 457 33.72 -0.75 17.82
CA ASP A 457 34.66 -1.28 16.84
C ASP A 457 33.99 -2.24 15.84
N VAL A 458 32.85 -2.85 16.21
CA VAL A 458 32.14 -3.80 15.36
C VAL A 458 31.58 -3.15 14.06
N PRO A 459 31.96 -3.64 12.87
CA PRO A 459 31.43 -3.13 11.61
C PRO A 459 29.92 -3.36 11.48
N LYS A 460 29.17 -2.34 11.09
CA LYS A 460 27.69 -2.41 10.92
C LYS A 460 27.19 -3.63 10.11
N PRO A 461 27.82 -4.06 9.01
CA PRO A 461 27.36 -5.24 8.26
C PRO A 461 27.48 -6.58 9.01
N LYS A 462 28.26 -6.64 10.10
CA LYS A 462 28.38 -7.82 10.97
C LYS A 462 27.33 -7.84 12.11
N ILE A 463 26.49 -6.81 12.22
CA ILE A 463 25.46 -6.72 13.26
C ILE A 463 24.15 -7.32 12.73
N MET A 464 23.71 -8.41 13.33
CA MET A 464 22.35 -8.93 13.18
C MET A 464 21.39 -7.99 13.92
N GLU A 465 20.37 -7.48 13.22
CA GLU A 465 19.27 -6.71 13.81
C GLU A 465 17.95 -7.49 13.73
N HIS A 466 17.20 -7.53 14.82
CA HIS A 466 15.84 -8.07 14.86
C HIS A 466 14.88 -7.15 15.62
N ARG A 467 13.67 -6.95 15.10
CA ARG A 467 12.69 -5.97 15.60
C ARG A 467 11.44 -6.66 16.14
N LEU A 468 11.06 -6.30 17.37
CA LEU A 468 9.84 -6.75 18.04
C LEU A 468 8.85 -5.60 18.22
N ARG A 469 7.55 -5.88 18.07
CA ARG A 469 6.43 -4.95 18.25
C ARG A 469 5.78 -5.16 19.63
N CYS A 470 5.17 -4.12 20.19
CA CYS A 470 4.25 -4.28 21.33
C CYS A 470 2.84 -4.63 20.86
N HIS A 471 2.21 -5.58 21.56
CA HIS A 471 0.79 -5.92 21.43
C HIS A 471 0.08 -5.62 22.76
N VAL A 472 -1.14 -5.06 22.68
CA VAL A 472 -1.95 -4.75 23.87
C VAL A 472 -3.03 -5.80 24.00
N LEU A 473 -3.03 -6.54 25.12
CA LEU A 473 -4.10 -7.49 25.41
C LEU A 473 -5.35 -6.73 25.90
N GLU A 474 -6.32 -6.52 25.01
CA GLU A 474 -7.62 -6.00 25.38
C GLU A 474 -8.40 -7.03 26.20
N SER A 475 -8.60 -6.73 27.49
CA SER A 475 -9.60 -7.42 28.30
C SER A 475 -11.00 -6.89 27.94
N PRO A 476 -11.98 -7.74 27.57
CA PRO A 476 -13.33 -7.28 27.26
C PRO A 476 -13.94 -6.63 28.50
N LYS A 477 -14.20 -5.32 28.42
CA LYS A 477 -14.85 -4.57 29.51
C LYS A 477 -16.36 -4.75 29.41
N SER A 478 -16.93 -5.32 30.46
CA SER A 478 -18.37 -5.34 30.71
C SER A 478 -18.92 -3.92 30.76
N ILE A 479 -19.80 -3.56 29.83
CA ILE A 479 -20.57 -2.33 29.87
C ILE A 479 -21.67 -2.50 30.93
N LEU A 480 -21.42 -2.07 32.16
CA LEU A 480 -22.42 -1.76 33.20
C LEU A 480 -21.70 -1.30 34.49
N SER A 481 -21.34 -0.01 34.58
CA SER A 481 -21.38 0.79 35.82
C SER A 481 -20.84 2.20 35.57
N ASN A 482 -21.71 3.18 35.87
CA ASN A 482 -21.45 4.55 36.35
C ASN A 482 -22.37 5.57 35.68
N ALA A 483 -23.63 5.56 36.12
CA ALA A 483 -24.49 6.74 36.08
C ALA A 483 -24.75 7.15 37.53
N SER A 484 -24.24 8.32 37.93
CA SER A 484 -24.61 9.00 39.18
C SER A 484 -24.26 10.49 39.11
N ASP A 485 -25.31 11.28 38.90
CA ASP A 485 -25.55 12.63 39.43
C ASP A 485 -24.52 13.75 39.24
N SER A 486 -24.84 14.69 38.33
CA SER A 486 -25.20 16.07 38.69
C SER A 486 -25.77 16.86 37.48
N PRO A 487 -26.55 17.94 37.67
CA PRO A 487 -27.58 18.32 36.70
C PRO A 487 -27.28 19.51 35.79
N LEU A 488 -27.98 19.50 34.65
CA LEU A 488 -28.47 20.64 33.86
C LEU A 488 -27.44 21.60 33.23
N ASN A 489 -27.14 21.35 31.95
CA ASN A 489 -27.12 22.38 30.90
C ASN A 489 -27.43 21.72 29.56
N THR A 490 -28.34 22.28 28.77
CA THR A 490 -28.53 21.91 27.36
C THR A 490 -27.41 22.50 26.51
N PRO A 491 -26.87 21.73 25.56
CA PRO A 491 -27.07 22.15 24.16
C PRO A 491 -27.43 20.98 23.23
N THR A 492 -28.18 21.27 22.17
CA THR A 492 -28.71 20.30 21.19
C THR A 492 -27.68 19.73 20.20
N GLY A 493 -26.37 19.84 20.50
CA GLY A 493 -25.29 19.35 19.63
C GLY A 493 -25.00 17.86 19.80
N ASP A 494 -24.78 17.40 21.04
CA ASP A 494 -24.34 16.03 21.33
C ASP A 494 -25.32 14.95 20.81
N THR A 495 -26.62 15.27 20.74
CA THR A 495 -27.63 14.33 20.22
C THR A 495 -27.55 14.15 18.71
N GLN A 496 -27.19 15.20 17.96
CA GLN A 496 -26.99 15.11 16.50
C GLN A 496 -25.71 14.33 16.18
N ASP A 497 -24.60 14.62 16.85
CA ASP A 497 -23.36 13.85 16.68
C ASP A 497 -23.54 12.37 17.05
N LEU A 498 -24.30 12.07 18.11
CA LEU A 498 -24.64 10.70 18.48
C LEU A 498 -25.54 10.02 17.43
N GLN A 499 -26.54 10.71 16.87
CA GLN A 499 -27.38 10.19 15.79
C GLN A 499 -26.58 9.95 14.49
N THR A 500 -25.66 10.84 14.13
CA THR A 500 -24.76 10.69 12.97
C THR A 500 -23.78 9.53 13.18
N ALA A 501 -23.23 9.38 14.40
CA ALA A 501 -22.39 8.23 14.75
C ALA A 501 -23.17 6.90 14.69
N LEU A 502 -24.43 6.90 15.16
CA LEU A 502 -25.31 5.73 15.13
C LEU A 502 -25.69 5.36 13.69
N MET A 503 -26.02 6.32 12.82
CA MET A 503 -26.22 6.05 11.39
C MET A 503 -24.97 5.48 10.72
N ARG A 504 -23.78 6.06 10.96
CA ARG A 504 -22.51 5.55 10.43
C ARG A 504 -22.23 4.12 10.91
N LEU A 505 -22.57 3.80 12.17
CA LEU A 505 -22.42 2.45 12.72
C LEU A 505 -23.40 1.45 12.08
N VAL A 506 -24.67 1.82 11.90
CA VAL A 506 -25.68 0.99 11.22
C VAL A 506 -25.28 0.70 9.77
N VAL A 507 -24.86 1.72 9.01
CA VAL A 507 -24.38 1.56 7.62
C VAL A 507 -23.14 0.67 7.55
N SER A 508 -22.19 0.83 8.48
CA SER A 508 -21.02 -0.05 8.58
C SER A 508 -21.42 -1.49 8.90
N ASN A 509 -22.41 -1.70 9.77
CA ASN A 509 -22.87 -3.04 10.14
C ASN A 509 -23.58 -3.74 8.97
N SER A 510 -24.48 -3.07 8.26
CA SER A 510 -25.10 -3.62 7.04
C SER A 510 -24.09 -3.92 5.93
N ARG A 511 -22.99 -3.16 5.85
CA ARG A 511 -21.88 -3.45 4.92
C ARG A 511 -21.06 -4.68 5.36
N LEU A 512 -20.90 -4.91 6.66
CA LEU A 512 -20.30 -6.14 7.20
C LEU A 512 -21.19 -7.35 6.95
N GLU A 513 -22.50 -7.24 7.14
CA GLU A 513 -23.50 -8.27 6.81
C GLU A 513 -23.43 -8.63 5.32
N GLN A 514 -23.45 -7.65 4.41
CA GLN A 514 -23.31 -7.89 2.98
C GLN A 514 -21.98 -8.59 2.60
N LYS A 515 -20.88 -8.25 3.29
CA LYS A 515 -19.58 -8.91 3.09
C LYS A 515 -19.57 -10.34 3.64
N LEU A 516 -20.24 -10.59 4.77
CA LEU A 516 -20.38 -11.90 5.37
C LEU A 516 -21.25 -12.82 4.50
N ASP A 517 -22.37 -12.32 3.98
CA ASP A 517 -23.22 -13.03 3.00
C ASP A 517 -22.45 -13.36 1.71
N SER A 518 -21.67 -12.41 1.19
CA SER A 518 -20.81 -12.64 0.02
C SER A 518 -19.77 -13.73 0.29
N CYS A 519 -19.18 -13.76 1.48
CA CYS A 519 -18.21 -14.76 1.90
C CYS A 519 -18.86 -16.15 2.09
N MET A 520 -20.04 -16.20 2.72
CA MET A 520 -20.84 -17.41 2.88
C MET A 520 -21.32 -17.97 1.53
N TRP A 521 -21.65 -17.10 0.56
CA TRP A 521 -21.98 -17.51 -0.80
C TRP A 521 -20.76 -18.10 -1.52
N LEU A 522 -19.61 -17.43 -1.46
CA LEU A 522 -18.35 -17.94 -2.03
C LEU A 522 -17.94 -19.28 -1.41
N GLN A 523 -18.08 -19.43 -0.08
CA GLN A 523 -17.82 -20.68 0.63
C GLN A 523 -18.74 -21.82 0.16
N LYS A 524 -20.03 -21.55 -0.08
CA LYS A 524 -20.97 -22.53 -0.65
C LYS A 524 -20.58 -22.93 -2.06
N VAL A 525 -20.20 -21.98 -2.92
CA VAL A 525 -19.72 -22.24 -4.29
C VAL A 525 -18.46 -23.12 -4.28
N LEU A 526 -17.48 -22.78 -3.43
CA LEU A 526 -16.26 -23.58 -3.26
C LEU A 526 -16.55 -25.01 -2.78
N LEU A 527 -17.47 -25.18 -1.82
CA LEU A 527 -17.91 -26.50 -1.33
C LEU A 527 -18.51 -27.36 -2.45
N VAL A 528 -19.32 -26.78 -3.33
CA VAL A 528 -19.90 -27.47 -4.49
C VAL A 528 -18.81 -27.86 -5.49
N LEU A 529 -17.89 -26.95 -5.83
CA LEU A 529 -16.78 -27.22 -6.75
C LEU A 529 -15.86 -28.34 -6.23
N VAL A 530 -15.50 -28.32 -4.95
CA VAL A 530 -14.70 -29.39 -4.32
C VAL A 530 -15.46 -30.72 -4.36
N SER A 531 -16.77 -30.72 -4.10
CA SER A 531 -17.58 -31.94 -4.15
C SER A 531 -17.64 -32.54 -5.56
N VAL A 532 -17.73 -31.71 -6.61
CA VAL A 532 -17.68 -32.14 -8.01
C VAL A 532 -16.30 -32.71 -8.37
N LEU A 533 -15.21 -32.07 -7.96
CA LEU A 533 -13.84 -32.55 -8.18
C LEU A 533 -13.58 -33.89 -7.47
N MET A 534 -14.08 -34.06 -6.25
CA MET A 534 -14.00 -35.33 -5.52
C MET A 534 -14.80 -36.42 -6.24
N ALA A 535 -16.03 -36.14 -6.68
CA ALA A 535 -16.84 -37.09 -7.43
C ALA A 535 -16.17 -37.52 -8.74
N PHE A 536 -15.62 -36.56 -9.51
CA PHE A 536 -14.88 -36.86 -10.74
C PHE A 536 -13.63 -37.71 -10.46
N SER A 537 -12.89 -37.40 -9.39
CA SER A 537 -11.74 -38.20 -8.95
C SER A 537 -12.14 -39.64 -8.59
N PHE A 538 -13.23 -39.82 -7.83
CA PHE A 538 -13.75 -41.17 -7.55
C PHE A 538 -14.19 -41.91 -8.81
N SER A 539 -14.83 -41.23 -9.78
CA SER A 539 -15.19 -41.85 -11.06
C SER A 539 -13.97 -42.28 -11.87
N THR A 540 -12.90 -41.48 -11.93
CA THR A 540 -11.67 -41.87 -12.63
C THR A 540 -10.93 -43.00 -11.92
N PHE A 541 -10.84 -42.99 -10.59
CA PHE A 541 -10.28 -44.11 -9.82
C PHE A 541 -11.09 -45.40 -9.98
N TYR A 542 -12.43 -45.32 -9.98
CA TYR A 542 -13.28 -46.49 -10.22
C TYR A 542 -13.07 -47.05 -11.63
N TRP A 543 -13.03 -46.18 -12.65
CA TRP A 543 -12.84 -46.60 -14.04
C TRP A 543 -11.45 -47.23 -14.27
N LEU A 544 -10.40 -46.70 -13.63
CA LEU A 544 -9.05 -47.28 -13.61
C LEU A 544 -8.93 -48.58 -12.78
N TRP A 545 -9.85 -48.84 -11.87
CA TRP A 545 -9.89 -50.08 -11.08
C TRP A 545 -10.64 -51.20 -11.80
N THR A 546 -11.63 -50.85 -12.62
CA THR A 546 -12.46 -51.83 -13.38
C THR A 546 -11.97 -52.12 -14.79
N SER A 547 -10.88 -51.48 -15.22
CA SER A 547 -10.22 -51.65 -16.54
C SER A 547 -8.89 -52.39 -16.40
#